data_AF-A0A535K025-F1
#
_entry.id   AF-A0A535K025-F1
#
_cell.length_a   1.000
_cell.length_b   1.000
_cell.length_c   1.000
_cell.angle_alpha   90.00
_cell.angle_beta   90.00
_cell.angle_gamma   90.00
#
_symmetry.space_group_name_H-M   'P 1'
#
loop_
_entity.id
_entity.type
_entity.pdbx_description
1 polymer ?
#
loop_
_entity_poly.entity_id
_entity_poly.type
_entity_poly.pdbx_seq_one_letter_code
_entity_poly.pdbx_strand_id
1 'polypeptide(L)' 'MSSHREAPEISKDPVADNTDLYAFVDPGDSSKVTILANYIPLEEPAGGPNFFQFGDDVLYEIKIDN' A
#
# COMPACT_ATOMS: atom_id res chain seq x y z
N MET A 1 -12.81 0.12 0.90
CA MET A 1 -11.60 0.89 0.54
C MET A 1 -11.03 1.48 1.81
N SER A 2 -9.77 1.20 2.10
CA SER A 2 -9.00 1.90 3.14
C SER A 2 -8.18 2.99 2.46
N SER A 3 -8.12 4.18 3.05
CA SER A 3 -7.32 5.32 2.59
C SER A 3 -7.16 6.25 3.78
N HIS A 4 -6.00 6.88 3.90
CA HIS A 4 -5.68 7.82 4.97
C HIS A 4 -5.42 9.21 4.39
N ARG A 5 -5.97 9.51 3.21
CA ARG A 5 -5.88 10.81 2.53
C ARG A 5 -6.38 11.98 3.36
N GLU A 6 -7.15 11.73 4.41
CA GLU A 6 -7.59 12.75 5.35
C GLU A 6 -6.45 13.23 6.29
N ALA A 7 -5.35 12.49 6.42
CA ALA A 7 -4.22 12.89 7.23
C ALA A 7 -3.48 14.10 6.61
N PRO A 8 -3.07 15.11 7.39
CA PRO A 8 -2.55 16.37 6.85
C PRO A 8 -1.35 16.25 5.91
N GLU A 9 -0.40 15.36 6.18
CA GLU A 9 0.78 15.19 5.32
C GLU A 9 0.47 14.30 4.10
N ILE A 10 -0.32 13.24 4.26
CA ILE A 10 -0.75 12.38 3.14
C ILE A 10 -1.67 13.13 2.17
N SER A 11 -2.45 14.10 2.65
CA SER A 11 -3.27 14.95 1.78
C SER A 11 -2.44 15.79 0.79
N LYS A 12 -1.18 16.10 1.14
CA LYS A 12 -0.23 16.85 0.31
C LYS A 12 0.60 15.93 -0.58
N ASP A 13 0.75 14.67 -0.19
CA ASP A 13 1.45 13.62 -0.94
C ASP A 13 0.55 12.37 -1.08
N PRO A 14 -0.42 12.41 -2.00
CA PRO A 14 -1.45 11.37 -2.11
C PRO A 14 -0.94 10.03 -2.66
N VAL A 15 0.30 9.96 -3.17
CA VAL A 15 0.96 8.73 -3.63
C VAL A 15 1.72 8.01 -2.50
N ALA A 16 1.93 8.69 -1.37
CA ALA A 16 2.39 8.09 -0.12
C ALA A 16 1.26 7.50 0.75
N ASP A 17 0.01 7.53 0.29
CA ASP A 17 -1.15 6.97 0.99
C ASP A 17 -1.04 5.44 1.10
N ASN A 18 -0.52 4.97 2.23
CA ASN A 18 -0.57 3.56 2.62
C ASN A 18 -1.99 3.22 3.05
N THR A 19 -2.63 2.25 2.40
CA THR A 19 -4.02 1.89 2.71
C THR A 19 -4.09 0.95 3.90
N ASP A 20 -3.62 -0.29 3.71
CA ASP A 20 -3.57 -1.32 4.73
C ASP A 20 -2.27 -2.14 4.63
N LEU A 21 -1.85 -2.68 5.77
CA LEU A 21 -0.84 -3.72 5.87
C LEU A 21 -1.53 -5.05 6.21
N TYR A 22 -1.26 -6.07 5.43
CA TYR A 22 -1.72 -7.44 5.68
C TYR A 22 -0.53 -8.30 6.07
N ALA A 23 -0.70 -9.12 7.11
CA ALA A 23 0.27 -10.13 7.51
C ALA A 23 -0.49 -11.43 7.81
N PHE A 24 -0.09 -12.51 7.14
CA PHE A 24 -0.74 -13.81 7.30
C PHE A 24 0.26 -14.95 7.05
N VAL A 25 0.01 -16.09 7.68
CA VAL A 25 0.76 -17.31 7.43
C VAL A 25 0.41 -17.83 6.04
N ASP A 26 1.42 -18.24 5.27
CA ASP A 26 1.20 -18.76 3.92
C ASP A 26 0.29 -20.01 3.95
N PRO A 27 -0.80 -20.07 3.16
CA PRO A 27 -1.74 -21.18 3.20
C PRO A 27 -1.17 -22.49 2.61
N GLY A 28 -0.11 -22.43 1.81
CA GLY A 28 0.61 -23.58 1.25
C GLY A 28 1.85 -24.01 2.05
N ASP A 29 2.35 -23.16 2.95
CA ASP A 29 3.54 -23.43 3.77
C ASP A 29 3.50 -22.67 5.10
N SER A 30 3.11 -23.35 6.17
CA SER A 30 2.94 -22.73 7.50
C SER A 30 4.25 -22.28 8.17
N SER A 31 5.41 -22.57 7.57
CA SER A 31 6.71 -22.04 8.03
C SER A 31 6.99 -20.62 7.54
N LYS A 32 6.18 -20.09 6.63
CA LYS A 32 6.33 -18.75 6.04
C LYS A 32 5.24 -17.80 6.49
N VAL A 33 5.61 -16.52 6.59
CA VAL A 33 4.68 -15.41 6.75
C VAL A 33 4.78 -14.52 5.52
N THR A 34 3.64 -14.19 4.95
CA THR A 34 3.51 -13.21 3.88
C THR A 34 3.10 -11.88 4.48
N ILE A 35 3.84 -10.83 4.12
CA ILE A 35 3.53 -9.44 4.49
C ILE A 35 3.29 -8.67 3.19
N LEU A 36 2.19 -7.95 3.13
CA LEU A 36 1.76 -7.15 1.98
C LEU A 36 1.41 -5.74 2.46
N ALA A 37 2.12 -4.73 1.93
CA ALA A 37 1.80 -3.32 2.15
C ALA A 37 1.19 -2.73 0.88
N ASN A 38 -0.03 -2.21 0.99
CA ASN A 38 -0.74 -1.60 -0.14
C ASN A 38 -0.63 -0.08 -0.07
N TYR A 39 -0.36 0.54 -1.21
CA TYR A 39 -0.32 1.99 -1.39
C TYR A 39 -1.14 2.35 -2.62
N ILE A 40 -1.65 3.58 -2.64
CA ILE A 40 -2.61 4.05 -3.65
C ILE A 40 -3.94 3.28 -3.49
N PRO A 41 -5.04 3.94 -3.11
CA PRO A 41 -6.32 3.27 -2.92
C PRO A 41 -6.90 2.80 -4.25
N LEU A 42 -8.03 2.10 -4.20
CA LEU A 42 -8.62 1.39 -5.34
C LEU A 42 -8.58 2.19 -6.64
N GLU A 43 -8.02 1.55 -7.66
CA GLU A 43 -8.08 1.99 -9.03
C GLU A 43 -9.00 1.06 -9.80
N GLU A 44 -10.24 1.50 -10.00
CA GLU A 44 -11.26 0.74 -10.73
C GLU A 44 -10.76 0.40 -12.15
N PRO A 45 -10.90 -0.85 -12.64
CA PRO A 45 -10.39 -1.24 -13.97
C PRO A 45 -10.92 -0.39 -15.13
N ALA A 46 -12.15 0.13 -15.00
CA ALA A 46 -12.77 1.01 -15.99
C ALA A 46 -12.23 2.46 -15.97
N GLY A 47 -11.40 2.81 -14.97
CA GLY A 47 -10.76 4.12 -14.81
C GLY A 47 -9.55 4.36 -15.71
N GLY A 48 -9.17 3.37 -16.52
CA GLY A 48 -8.09 3.52 -17.50
C GLY A 48 -8.34 4.63 -18.53
N PRO A 49 -7.29 5.15 -19.19
CA PRO A 49 -5.89 4.71 -19.11
C PRO A 49 -5.08 5.39 -17.99
N ASN A 50 -5.70 6.30 -17.22
CA ASN A 50 -4.99 7.19 -16.30
C ASN A 50 -4.99 6.60 -14.89
N PHE A 51 -4.05 5.69 -14.63
CA PHE A 51 -3.78 5.18 -13.29
C PHE A 51 -2.67 5.99 -12.62
N PHE A 52 -2.74 6.11 -11.30
CA PHE A 52 -1.68 6.69 -10.50
C PHE A 52 -0.44 5.78 -10.54
N GLN A 53 0.72 6.42 -10.51
CA GLN A 53 2.00 5.74 -10.43
C GLN A 53 2.56 5.90 -9.02
N PHE A 54 3.47 5.02 -8.65
CA PHE A 54 4.30 5.25 -7.47
C PHE A 54 5.08 6.57 -7.62
N GLY A 55 5.24 7.27 -6.50
CA GLY A 55 6.08 8.46 -6.46
C GLY A 55 7.56 8.08 -6.57
N ASP A 56 8.31 8.85 -7.37
CA ASP A 56 9.77 8.64 -7.52
C ASP A 56 10.56 9.14 -6.30
N ASP A 57 9.93 9.92 -5.42
CA ASP A 57 10.50 10.54 -4.22
C ASP A 57 9.98 9.94 -2.89
N VAL A 58 9.13 8.92 -2.97
CA VAL A 58 8.56 8.24 -1.80
C VAL A 58 9.35 6.95 -1.50
N LEU A 59 9.75 6.78 -0.24
CA LEU A 59 10.35 5.53 0.24
C LEU A 59 9.27 4.55 0.70
N TYR A 60 9.04 3.50 -0.09
CA TYR A 60 8.13 2.40 0.26
C TYR A 60 8.92 1.25 0.90
N GLU A 61 8.83 1.10 2.23
CA GLU A 61 9.58 0.07 2.95
C GLU A 61 8.78 -0.64 4.05
N ILE A 62 9.11 -1.91 4.31
CA ILE A 62 8.65 -2.67 5.47
C ILE A 62 9.88 -2.97 6.32
N LYS A 63 9.90 -2.48 7.56
CA LYS A 63 10.98 -2.77 8.51
C LYS A 63 10.59 -3.94 9.39
N ILE A 64 11.51 -4.89 9.56
CA ILE A 64 11.34 -6.07 10.40
C ILE A 64 12.50 -6.10 11.39
N ASP A 65 12.18 -6.34 12.66
CA ASP A 65 13.13 -6.50 13.76
C ASP A 65 12.75 -7.73 14.60
N ASN A 66 13.71 -8.25 15.39
CA ASN A 66 13.57 -9.46 16.22
C ASN A 66 13.67 -9.17 17.71
#